data_AF-A0A381NXA5-F1
#
_entry.id   AF-A0A381NXA5-F1
#
_cell.length_a   1.000
_cell.length_b   1.000
_cell.length_c   1.000
_cell.angle_alpha   90.00
_cell.angle_beta   90.00
_cell.angle_gamma   90.00
#
_symmetry.space_group_name_H-M   'P 1'
#
loop_
_entity.id
_entity.type
_entity.pdbx_description
1 polymer ?
#
loop_
_entity_poly.entity_id
_entity_poly.type
_entity_poly.pdbx_seq_one_letter_code
_entity_poly.pdbx_strand_id
1 'polypeptide(L)'
;MSISKKYVPALGADYSGKMKSRYAEKVKPSGKIYTKADRRDNRVTDNMTEESQQEINKGISFQGRCLCGSVRFEIKGELRPVINCHCGQCLHTHGHYSAYTAVEKKSMKFVNDDGLKWFCSSNEARRGFCQECGASLFFEHLGGSTISIAAGMLDFSEGLKTVEHIFFDDKPDYYEIDDDLPKHSQYHKKVLEGDPLE
;
A
#
# COMPACT_ATOMS: atom_id res chain seq x y z
N MET A 1 -6.83 -5.68 49.37
CA MET A 1 -6.53 -4.25 49.12
C MET A 1 -5.74 -4.14 47.83
N SER A 2 -6.37 -3.58 46.80
CA SER A 2 -5.83 -3.43 45.44
C SER A 2 -4.89 -2.24 45.33
N ILE A 3 -3.67 -2.45 44.84
CA ILE A 3 -2.82 -1.35 44.39
C ILE A 3 -3.00 -1.22 42.88
N SER A 4 -3.76 -0.20 42.48
CA SER A 4 -3.99 0.23 41.10
C SER A 4 -2.66 0.53 40.41
N LYS A 5 -2.23 -0.32 39.47
CA LYS A 5 -1.22 0.07 38.47
C LYS A 5 -1.89 1.06 37.50
N LYS A 6 -1.60 2.34 37.68
CA LYS A 6 -1.97 3.38 36.72
C LYS A 6 -1.32 3.05 35.37
N TYR A 7 -2.14 2.64 34.42
CA TYR A 7 -1.77 2.54 33.02
C TYR A 7 -1.44 3.96 32.53
N VAL A 8 -0.17 4.22 32.24
CA VAL A 8 0.24 5.49 31.62
C VAL A 8 0.03 5.30 30.12
N PRO A 9 -0.82 6.09 29.44
CA PRO A 9 -1.00 5.98 28.00
C PRO A 9 0.32 6.25 27.28
N ALA A 10 0.69 5.37 26.36
CA ALA A 10 1.68 5.71 25.36
C ALA A 10 1.09 6.81 24.47
N LEU A 11 1.88 7.85 24.22
CA LEU A 11 1.66 8.97 23.29
C LEU A 11 0.87 10.17 23.84
N GLY A 12 1.57 10.94 24.68
CA GLY A 12 1.28 12.35 24.98
C GLY A 12 2.52 13.24 25.03
N ALA A 13 3.65 12.81 24.46
CA ALA A 13 4.87 13.61 24.47
C ALA A 13 4.91 14.51 23.22
N ASP A 14 4.82 15.81 23.48
CA ASP A 14 5.19 16.88 22.55
C ASP A 14 6.60 16.62 21.99
N TYR A 15 6.67 16.22 20.73
CA TYR A 15 7.91 15.98 19.98
C TYR A 15 8.56 17.29 19.48
N SER A 16 8.21 18.44 20.03
CA SER A 16 8.92 19.69 19.74
C SER A 16 10.11 19.88 20.69
N GLY A 17 11.31 19.61 20.19
CA GLY A 17 12.46 20.46 20.50
C GLY A 17 13.71 19.89 21.17
N LYS A 18 13.84 18.58 21.47
CA LYS A 18 15.05 18.09 22.20
C LYS A 18 15.71 16.79 21.70
N MET A 19 15.64 16.49 20.40
CA MET A 19 16.57 15.53 19.78
C MET A 19 17.29 16.15 18.60
N LYS A 20 18.32 16.96 18.87
CA LYS A 20 19.36 17.26 17.87
C LYS A 20 20.43 16.17 17.93
N SER A 21 20.11 15.00 17.38
CA SER A 21 21.18 14.05 17.06
C SER A 21 21.96 14.60 15.86
N ARG A 22 23.28 14.40 15.81
CA ARG A 22 24.12 14.79 14.65
C ARG A 22 23.71 14.10 13.34
N TYR A 23 22.80 13.12 13.40
CA TYR A 23 22.16 12.49 12.26
C TYR A 23 20.93 13.27 11.75
N ALA A 24 20.16 13.91 12.64
CA ALA A 24 18.98 14.69 12.27
C ALA A 24 19.32 15.94 11.43
N GLU A 25 20.52 16.51 11.59
CA GLU A 25 20.96 17.68 10.81
C GLU A 25 21.26 17.36 9.34
N LYS A 26 21.49 16.08 8.99
CA LYS A 26 21.77 15.63 7.61
C LYS A 26 20.54 15.11 6.88
N VAL A 27 19.50 14.72 7.62
CA VAL A 27 18.22 14.34 7.02
C VAL A 27 17.41 15.61 6.86
N LYS A 28 17.48 16.23 5.67
CA LYS A 28 16.49 17.25 5.31
C LYS A 28 15.13 16.55 5.38
N PRO A 29 14.19 17.02 6.23
CA PRO A 29 12.85 16.48 6.23
C PRO A 29 12.30 16.57 4.80
N SER A 30 11.55 15.54 4.35
CA SER A 30 10.76 15.65 3.12
C SER A 30 10.02 16.98 3.15
N GLY A 31 10.12 17.78 2.08
CA GLY A 31 9.82 19.22 2.13
C GLY A 31 8.39 19.59 2.56
N LYS A 32 7.47 18.63 2.60
CA LYS A 32 6.10 18.81 3.05
C LYS A 32 5.91 18.37 4.51
N ILE A 33 5.66 19.33 5.39
CA ILE A 33 5.14 19.07 6.74
C ILE A 33 3.62 19.03 6.66
N TYR A 34 3.00 17.89 6.97
CA TYR A 34 1.54 17.76 6.97
C TYR A 34 0.92 18.49 8.16
N THR A 35 0.11 19.48 7.85
CA THR A 35 -0.74 20.17 8.81
C THR A 35 -1.85 19.24 9.32
N LYS A 36 -2.59 19.67 10.35
CA LYS A 36 -3.78 18.92 10.81
C LYS A 36 -4.86 18.83 9.73
N ALA A 37 -4.97 19.84 8.86
CA ALA A 37 -5.90 19.83 7.73
C ALA A 37 -5.47 18.77 6.71
N ASP A 38 -4.19 18.73 6.32
CA ASP A 38 -3.69 17.72 5.39
C ASP A 38 -3.93 16.28 5.89
N ARG A 39 -3.86 16.04 7.20
CA ARG A 39 -4.14 14.70 7.79
C ARG A 39 -5.62 14.31 7.74
N ARG A 40 -6.52 15.29 7.78
CA ARG A 40 -7.96 15.05 7.66
C ARG A 40 -8.32 14.71 6.22
N ASP A 41 -7.71 15.41 5.27
CA ASP A 41 -7.94 15.25 3.83
C ASP A 41 -7.25 13.98 3.26
N ASN A 42 -6.23 13.48 3.95
CA ASN A 42 -5.60 12.18 3.67
C ASN A 42 -6.34 10.97 4.26
N ARG A 43 -7.45 11.18 4.97
CA ARG A 43 -8.29 10.06 5.40
C ARG A 43 -8.97 9.51 4.15
N VAL A 44 -8.62 8.29 3.75
CA VAL A 44 -9.41 7.53 2.77
C VAL A 44 -10.78 7.32 3.41
N THR A 45 -11.80 7.94 2.82
CA THR A 45 -13.19 7.66 3.16
C THR A 45 -13.74 6.80 2.04
N ASP A 46 -14.40 5.68 2.37
CA ASP A 46 -14.93 4.72 1.37
C ASP A 46 -16.04 5.31 0.47
N ASN A 47 -16.33 6.60 0.60
CA ASN A 47 -17.30 7.31 -0.23
C ASN A 47 -16.62 7.83 -1.49
N MET A 48 -17.10 7.36 -2.64
CA MET A 48 -16.75 7.90 -3.95
C MET A 48 -17.09 9.39 -4.02
N THR A 49 -16.13 10.23 -4.41
CA THR A 49 -16.35 11.67 -4.59
C THR A 49 -17.00 11.94 -5.96
N GLU A 50 -17.63 13.11 -6.11
CA GLU A 50 -18.18 13.56 -7.41
C GLU A 50 -17.09 13.62 -8.50
N GLU A 51 -15.87 14.00 -8.12
CA GLU A 51 -14.70 13.99 -9.02
C GLU A 51 -14.35 12.58 -9.47
N SER A 52 -14.26 11.61 -8.55
CA SER A 52 -14.01 10.20 -8.89
C SER A 52 -15.09 9.64 -9.82
N GLN A 53 -16.35 10.01 -9.60
CA GLN A 53 -17.47 9.57 -10.43
C GLN A 53 -17.40 10.15 -11.84
N GLN A 54 -16.95 11.41 -11.97
CA GLN A 54 -16.72 12.03 -13.27
C GLN A 54 -15.56 11.39 -14.04
N GLU A 55 -14.50 10.94 -13.35
CA GLU A 55 -13.38 10.23 -13.97
C GLU A 55 -13.75 8.80 -14.40
N ILE A 56 -14.60 8.10 -13.64
CA ILE A 56 -15.21 6.83 -14.07
C ILE A 56 -16.00 7.01 -15.37
N ASN A 57 -16.78 8.10 -15.47
CA ASN A 57 -17.51 8.42 -16.71
C ASN A 57 -16.57 8.72 -17.90
N LYS A 58 -15.31 9.06 -17.67
CA LYS A 58 -14.26 9.22 -18.69
C LYS A 58 -13.49 7.92 -18.98
N GLY A 59 -13.90 6.80 -18.39
CA GLY A 59 -13.30 5.48 -18.58
C GLY A 59 -12.08 5.20 -17.69
N ILE A 60 -11.89 5.96 -16.61
CA ILE A 60 -10.89 5.68 -15.56
C ILE A 60 -11.57 4.91 -14.44
N SER A 61 -11.23 3.64 -14.29
CA SER A 61 -11.87 2.77 -13.31
C SER A 61 -11.34 2.96 -11.90
N PHE A 62 -10.05 3.29 -11.75
CA PHE A 62 -9.42 3.49 -10.44
C PHE A 62 -8.37 4.59 -10.47
N GLN A 63 -8.17 5.23 -9.34
CA GLN A 63 -7.09 6.18 -9.08
C GLN A 63 -6.38 5.81 -7.79
N GLY A 64 -5.12 6.23 -7.67
CA GLY A 64 -4.39 6.04 -6.44
C GLY A 64 -3.22 6.98 -6.29
N ARG A 65 -2.73 7.07 -5.05
CA ARG A 65 -1.66 7.98 -4.66
C ARG A 65 -0.95 7.52 -3.40
N CYS A 66 0.29 7.96 -3.23
CA CYS A 66 0.94 7.90 -1.92
C CYS A 66 0.40 8.98 -0.97
N LEU A 67 0.74 8.87 0.31
CA LEU A 67 0.29 9.80 1.35
C LEU A 67 0.60 11.29 1.03
N CYS A 68 1.73 11.59 0.37
CA CYS A 68 2.08 12.99 0.03
C CYS A 68 1.50 13.45 -1.29
N GLY A 69 1.02 12.53 -2.11
CA GLY A 69 0.59 12.78 -3.48
C GLY A 69 1.74 13.09 -4.44
N SER A 70 3.01 12.85 -4.06
CA SER A 70 4.17 12.92 -4.98
C SER A 70 4.25 11.72 -5.92
N VAL A 71 3.44 10.69 -5.67
CA VAL A 71 3.16 9.60 -6.60
C VAL A 71 1.64 9.54 -6.76
N ARG A 72 1.15 9.67 -7.99
CA ARG A 72 -0.27 9.60 -8.38
C ARG A 72 -0.41 8.83 -9.68
N PHE A 73 -1.43 8.01 -9.79
CA PHE A 73 -1.66 7.17 -10.96
C PHE A 73 -3.15 6.96 -11.21
N GLU A 74 -3.47 6.67 -12.47
CA GLU A 74 -4.79 6.35 -12.98
C GLU A 74 -4.77 4.98 -13.65
N ILE A 75 -5.88 4.27 -13.58
CA ILE A 75 -6.04 2.92 -14.09
C ILE A 75 -7.31 2.84 -14.93
N LYS A 76 -7.20 2.22 -16.10
CA LYS A 76 -8.33 1.92 -16.99
C LYS A 76 -8.61 0.41 -16.99
N GLY A 77 -9.89 0.05 -16.92
CA GLY A 77 -10.30 -1.36 -16.93
C GLY A 77 -10.32 -1.98 -15.53
N GLU A 78 -10.19 -3.30 -15.45
CA GLU A 78 -10.40 -4.03 -14.21
C GLU A 78 -9.09 -4.31 -13.45
N LEU A 79 -9.25 -4.44 -12.14
CA LEU A 79 -8.21 -4.83 -11.21
C LEU A 79 -8.39 -6.30 -10.86
N ARG A 80 -7.29 -7.06 -10.79
CA ARG A 80 -7.30 -8.38 -10.17
C ARG A 80 -7.79 -8.25 -8.72
N PRO A 81 -8.56 -9.21 -8.18
CA PRO A 81 -8.91 -9.22 -6.75
C PRO A 81 -7.70 -9.11 -5.82
N VAL A 82 -7.91 -8.74 -4.56
CA VAL A 82 -6.81 -8.52 -3.62
C VAL A 82 -6.31 -9.85 -3.06
N ILE A 83 -4.98 -10.00 -3.04
CA ILE A 83 -4.29 -11.11 -2.38
C ILE A 83 -3.48 -10.55 -1.22
N ASN A 84 -3.60 -11.18 -0.06
CA ASN A 84 -2.81 -10.86 1.12
C ASN A 84 -1.55 -11.74 1.16
N CYS A 85 -0.38 -11.13 1.10
CA CYS A 85 0.90 -11.82 1.11
C CYS A 85 1.63 -11.63 2.44
N HIS A 86 1.94 -12.76 3.10
CA HIS A 86 2.52 -12.81 4.44
C HIS A 86 4.03 -13.06 4.45
N CYS A 87 4.68 -13.16 3.28
CA CYS A 87 6.10 -13.46 3.22
C CYS A 87 6.96 -12.38 3.91
N GLY A 88 8.16 -12.76 4.35
CA GLY A 88 9.09 -11.87 5.05
C GLY A 88 9.36 -10.55 4.31
N GLN A 89 9.50 -10.57 2.97
CA GLN A 89 9.71 -9.33 2.22
C GLN A 89 8.53 -8.37 2.33
N CYS A 90 7.30 -8.88 2.30
CA CYS A 90 6.09 -8.08 2.44
C CYS A 90 5.96 -7.52 3.85
N LEU A 91 6.20 -8.36 4.87
CA LEU A 91 6.27 -7.94 6.28
C LEU A 91 7.27 -6.79 6.49
N HIS A 92 8.47 -6.89 5.94
CA HIS A 92 9.51 -5.87 6.10
C HIS A 92 9.27 -4.62 5.23
N THR A 93 8.58 -4.75 4.10
CA THR A 93 8.29 -3.61 3.20
C THR A 93 7.12 -2.77 3.69
N HIS A 94 6.12 -3.38 4.31
CA HIS A 94 4.88 -2.71 4.72
C HIS A 94 4.75 -2.53 6.24
N GLY A 95 5.57 -3.23 7.02
CA GLY A 95 5.41 -3.32 8.48
C GLY A 95 4.27 -4.25 8.91
N HIS A 96 3.62 -4.90 7.95
CA HIS A 96 2.55 -5.90 8.09
C HIS A 96 2.50 -6.76 6.82
N TYR A 97 1.59 -7.73 6.73
CA TYR A 97 1.31 -8.38 5.43
C TYR A 97 0.90 -7.33 4.39
N SER A 98 1.14 -7.62 3.13
CA SER A 98 0.78 -6.71 2.04
C SER A 98 -0.51 -7.16 1.36
N ALA A 99 -1.49 -6.27 1.25
CA ALA A 99 -2.66 -6.45 0.40
C ALA A 99 -2.36 -5.89 -1.00
N TYR A 100 -2.25 -6.77 -2.00
CA TYR A 100 -1.96 -6.38 -3.38
C TYR A 100 -3.09 -6.74 -4.33
N THR A 101 -3.49 -5.78 -5.16
CA THR A 101 -4.17 -6.02 -6.45
C THR A 101 -3.12 -6.01 -7.58
N ALA A 102 -3.51 -6.28 -8.82
CA ALA A 102 -2.66 -6.14 -9.99
C ALA A 102 -3.43 -5.68 -11.22
N VAL A 103 -2.70 -5.06 -12.14
CA VAL A 103 -3.21 -4.63 -13.44
C VAL A 103 -2.14 -4.77 -14.51
N GLU A 104 -2.57 -4.89 -15.76
CA GLU A 104 -1.72 -4.75 -16.93
C GLU A 104 -1.01 -3.39 -16.95
N LYS A 105 0.30 -3.36 -17.20
CA LYS A 105 1.10 -2.12 -17.20
C LYS A 105 0.57 -1.09 -18.21
N LYS A 106 0.09 -1.54 -19.37
CA LYS A 106 -0.51 -0.68 -20.40
C LYS A 106 -1.79 0.02 -19.94
N SER A 107 -2.44 -0.50 -18.91
CA SER A 107 -3.70 0.01 -18.37
C SER A 107 -3.49 0.99 -17.21
N MET A 108 -2.26 1.15 -16.72
CA MET A 108 -1.91 2.11 -15.67
C MET A 108 -1.08 3.26 -16.26
N LYS A 109 -1.37 4.48 -15.81
CA LYS A 109 -0.61 5.68 -16.18
C LYS A 109 -0.25 6.48 -14.93
N PHE A 110 1.01 6.89 -14.83
CA PHE A 110 1.42 7.87 -13.83
C PHE A 110 0.93 9.27 -14.21
N VAL A 111 0.23 9.90 -13.27
CA VAL A 111 -0.14 11.32 -13.33
C VAL A 111 0.99 12.17 -12.75
N ASN A 112 1.64 11.66 -11.70
CA ASN A 112 2.85 12.21 -11.11
C ASN A 112 3.71 11.08 -10.53
N ASP A 113 5.00 11.07 -10.80
CA ASP A 113 5.96 10.09 -10.30
C ASP A 113 7.25 10.72 -9.73
N ASP A 114 7.27 12.03 -9.46
CA ASP A 114 8.42 12.75 -8.90
C ASP A 114 8.98 12.11 -7.62
N GLY A 115 8.08 11.55 -6.80
CA GLY A 115 8.42 10.88 -5.56
C GLY A 115 8.72 9.39 -5.70
N LEU A 116 8.57 8.79 -6.89
CA LEU A 116 8.65 7.34 -7.07
C LEU A 116 10.11 6.89 -7.16
N LYS A 117 10.46 5.88 -6.36
CA LYS A 117 11.76 5.20 -6.43
C LYS A 117 11.56 3.69 -6.52
N TRP A 118 12.36 3.06 -7.37
CA TRP A 118 12.39 1.61 -7.54
C TRP A 118 13.57 0.99 -6.80
N PHE A 119 13.32 -0.13 -6.13
CA PHE A 119 14.31 -0.98 -5.46
C PHE A 119 14.20 -2.41 -6.00
N CYS A 120 15.28 -2.96 -6.56
CA CYS A 120 15.33 -4.36 -6.98
C CYS A 120 15.39 -5.26 -5.74
N SER A 121 14.26 -5.87 -5.38
CA SER A 121 14.16 -6.77 -4.23
C SER A 121 14.71 -8.17 -4.53
N SER A 122 14.91 -8.50 -5.80
CA SER A 122 15.61 -9.71 -6.27
C SER A 122 16.12 -9.47 -7.70
N ASN A 123 16.76 -10.48 -8.29
CA ASN A 123 17.17 -10.45 -9.70
C ASN A 123 15.98 -10.45 -10.68
N GLU A 124 14.77 -10.71 -10.19
CA GLU A 124 13.57 -10.95 -11.00
C GLU A 124 12.41 -10.03 -10.62
N ALA A 125 12.56 -9.22 -9.57
CA ALA A 125 11.49 -8.35 -9.11
C ALA A 125 12.00 -7.04 -8.50
N ARG A 126 11.19 -6.00 -8.65
CA ARG A 126 11.41 -4.68 -8.05
C ARG A 126 10.18 -4.20 -7.29
N ARG A 127 10.41 -3.29 -6.35
CA ARG A 127 9.39 -2.65 -5.51
C ARG A 127 9.44 -1.14 -5.71
N GLY A 128 8.28 -0.52 -5.82
CA GLY A 128 8.14 0.93 -5.98
C GLY A 128 7.67 1.56 -4.67
N PHE A 129 8.40 2.55 -4.17
CA PHE A 129 8.06 3.27 -2.96
C PHE A 129 8.21 4.79 -3.15
N CYS A 130 7.50 5.56 -2.33
CA CYS A 130 7.64 7.01 -2.35
C CYS A 130 8.83 7.44 -1.48
N GLN A 131 9.82 8.09 -2.09
CA GLN A 131 11.00 8.59 -1.36
C GLN A 131 10.71 9.77 -0.42
N GLU A 132 9.56 10.42 -0.58
CA GLU A 132 9.13 11.54 0.27
C GLU A 132 8.40 11.08 1.53
N CYS A 133 7.43 10.17 1.40
CA CYS A 133 6.61 9.73 2.54
C CYS A 133 6.82 8.28 2.98
N GLY A 134 7.66 7.51 2.27
CA GLY A 134 7.97 6.12 2.58
C GLY A 134 6.88 5.10 2.19
N ALA A 135 5.77 5.54 1.58
CA ALA A 135 4.69 4.64 1.19
C ALA A 135 5.20 3.56 0.22
N SER A 136 4.90 2.30 0.50
CA SER A 136 5.19 1.15 -0.38
C SER A 136 4.02 0.95 -1.34
N LEU A 137 4.22 1.25 -2.63
CA LEU A 137 3.14 1.30 -3.61
C LEU A 137 3.08 0.07 -4.50
N PHE A 138 4.21 -0.35 -5.06
CA PHE A 138 4.22 -1.28 -6.19
C PHE A 138 5.12 -2.49 -5.95
N PHE A 139 4.74 -3.60 -6.58
CA PHE A 139 5.60 -4.75 -6.79
C PHE A 139 5.50 -5.16 -8.27
N GLU A 140 6.64 -5.48 -8.87
CA GLU A 140 6.72 -5.79 -10.29
C GLU A 140 7.75 -6.90 -10.53
N HIS A 141 7.33 -7.97 -11.20
CA HIS A 141 8.24 -8.92 -11.82
C HIS A 141 8.88 -8.30 -13.06
N LEU A 142 10.20 -8.33 -13.13
CA LEU A 142 10.97 -7.86 -14.28
C LEU A 142 10.61 -8.71 -15.50
N GLY A 143 10.29 -8.06 -16.61
CA GLY A 143 9.85 -8.71 -17.85
C GLY A 143 8.37 -9.13 -17.89
N GLY A 144 7.64 -9.07 -16.78
CA GLY A 144 6.18 -9.34 -16.77
C GLY A 144 5.35 -8.23 -17.41
N SER A 145 4.10 -8.54 -17.80
CA SER A 145 3.14 -7.57 -18.35
C SER A 145 2.38 -6.78 -17.29
N THR A 146 2.36 -7.27 -16.04
CA THR A 146 1.56 -6.70 -14.94
C THR A 146 2.39 -5.93 -13.92
N ILE A 147 1.71 -5.03 -13.20
CA ILE A 147 2.20 -4.34 -12.02
C ILE A 147 1.22 -4.57 -10.87
N SER A 148 1.74 -4.96 -9.72
CA SER A 148 0.95 -5.09 -8.49
C SER A 148 0.92 -3.77 -7.74
N ILE A 149 -0.25 -3.41 -7.21
CA ILE A 149 -0.50 -2.14 -6.52
C ILE A 149 -0.98 -2.47 -5.11
N ALA A 150 -0.36 -1.86 -4.10
CA ALA A 150 -0.80 -2.00 -2.72
C ALA A 150 -2.21 -1.41 -2.60
N ALA A 151 -3.19 -2.21 -2.18
CA ALA A 151 -4.61 -1.86 -2.26
C ALA A 151 -4.93 -0.57 -1.50
N GLY A 152 -4.26 -0.31 -0.39
CA GLY A 152 -4.41 0.92 0.40
C GLY A 152 -3.89 2.20 -0.27
N MET A 153 -3.28 2.10 -1.47
CA MET A 153 -2.90 3.28 -2.27
C MET A 153 -4.02 3.74 -3.21
N LEU A 154 -5.09 2.95 -3.36
CA LEU A 154 -6.24 3.33 -4.17
C LEU A 154 -7.08 4.37 -3.42
N ASP A 155 -7.50 5.42 -4.11
CA ASP A 155 -8.35 6.46 -3.52
C ASP A 155 -9.78 5.94 -3.26
N PHE A 156 -10.20 4.92 -4.02
CA PHE A 156 -11.43 4.16 -3.81
C PHE A 156 -11.24 2.70 -4.25
N SER A 157 -11.96 1.80 -3.61
CA SER A 157 -11.79 0.34 -3.77
C SER A 157 -13.12 -0.39 -3.99
N GLU A 158 -14.15 0.33 -4.45
CA GLU A 158 -15.48 -0.25 -4.67
C GLU A 158 -15.41 -1.49 -5.58
N GLY A 159 -16.07 -2.56 -5.16
CA GLY A 159 -16.07 -3.86 -5.86
C GLY A 159 -14.82 -4.72 -5.64
N LEU A 160 -13.73 -4.19 -5.10
CA LEU A 160 -12.51 -4.93 -4.86
C LEU A 160 -12.61 -5.75 -3.57
N LYS A 161 -12.33 -7.06 -3.65
CA LYS A 161 -12.37 -7.97 -2.51
C LYS A 161 -11.07 -8.71 -2.33
N THR A 162 -10.70 -8.97 -1.08
CA THR A 162 -9.67 -9.95 -0.76
C THR A 162 -10.21 -11.35 -1.04
N VAL A 163 -9.44 -12.17 -1.74
CA VAL A 163 -9.87 -13.52 -2.15
C VAL A 163 -9.05 -14.64 -1.56
N GLU A 164 -7.80 -14.38 -1.12
CA GLU A 164 -6.94 -15.41 -0.52
C GLU A 164 -5.75 -14.80 0.22
N HIS A 165 -5.09 -15.66 0.98
CA HIS A 165 -3.82 -15.42 1.66
C HIS A 165 -2.73 -16.35 1.12
N ILE A 166 -1.57 -15.79 0.79
CA ILE A 166 -0.39 -16.53 0.33
C ILE A 166 0.78 -16.35 1.30
N PHE A 167 1.66 -17.35 1.34
CA PHE A 167 2.74 -17.45 2.34
C PHE A 167 2.23 -17.41 3.78
N PHE A 168 1.04 -17.95 4.03
CA PHE A 168 0.34 -17.83 5.31
C PHE A 168 1.12 -18.46 6.48
N ASP A 169 1.93 -19.48 6.22
CA ASP A 169 2.79 -20.11 7.24
C ASP A 169 3.87 -19.14 7.79
N ASP A 170 4.20 -18.07 7.05
CA ASP A 170 5.14 -17.02 7.49
C ASP A 170 4.45 -15.94 8.36
N LYS A 171 3.12 -16.02 8.56
CA LYS A 171 2.34 -15.04 9.31
C LYS A 171 2.83 -14.98 10.77
N PRO A 172 3.22 -13.81 11.29
CA PRO A 172 3.54 -13.65 12.71
C PRO A 172 2.36 -13.95 13.65
N ASP A 173 2.67 -14.32 14.89
CA ASP A 173 1.68 -14.69 15.90
C ASP A 173 0.97 -13.50 16.59
N TYR A 174 1.37 -12.26 16.32
CA TYR A 174 0.80 -11.09 17.00
C TYR A 174 -0.58 -10.65 16.45
N TYR A 175 -1.10 -11.32 15.42
CA TYR A 175 -2.43 -11.08 14.86
C TYR A 175 -3.08 -12.36 14.35
N GLU A 176 -4.39 -12.40 14.42
CA GLU A 176 -5.22 -13.51 13.93
C GLU A 176 -5.90 -13.14 12.61
N ILE A 177 -6.15 -14.17 11.78
CA ILE A 177 -6.95 -14.06 10.56
C ILE A 177 -8.03 -15.14 10.63
N ASP A 178 -9.24 -14.71 10.95
CA ASP A 178 -10.42 -15.55 11.22
C ASP A 178 -11.48 -15.43 10.11
N ASP A 179 -11.02 -15.32 8.86
CA ASP A 179 -11.90 -15.40 7.69
C ASP A 179 -11.90 -16.82 7.09
N ASP A 180 -12.90 -17.07 6.25
CA ASP A 180 -13.03 -18.33 5.50
C ASP A 180 -12.24 -18.33 4.18
N LEU A 181 -11.36 -17.34 3.96
CA LEU A 181 -10.60 -17.25 2.72
C LEU A 181 -9.52 -18.34 2.64
N PRO A 182 -9.23 -18.87 1.43
CA PRO A 182 -8.11 -19.78 1.21
C PRO A 182 -6.79 -19.26 1.78
N LYS A 183 -6.05 -20.14 2.44
CA LYS A 183 -4.76 -19.86 3.08
C LYS A 183 -3.73 -20.83 2.52
N HIS A 184 -2.73 -20.29 1.82
CA HIS A 184 -1.72 -21.07 1.11
C HIS A 184 -0.33 -20.80 1.71
N SER A 185 0.46 -21.86 1.86
CA SER A 185 1.85 -21.76 2.34
C SER A 185 2.80 -21.14 1.31
N GLN A 186 2.42 -21.13 0.03
CA GLN A 186 3.22 -20.60 -1.07
C GLN A 186 2.33 -19.87 -2.07
N TYR A 187 2.94 -19.08 -2.96
CA TYR A 187 2.28 -18.60 -4.15
C TYR A 187 2.00 -19.75 -5.11
N HIS A 188 0.77 -19.83 -5.64
CA HIS A 188 0.42 -20.74 -6.71
C HIS A 188 -0.15 -19.95 -7.88
N LYS A 189 0.13 -20.39 -9.11
CA LYS A 189 -0.29 -19.68 -10.32
C LYS A 189 -1.74 -20.00 -10.72
N LYS A 190 -2.48 -20.79 -9.92
CA LYS A 190 -3.63 -21.58 -10.39
C LYS A 190 -5.03 -21.05 -10.01
N VAL A 191 -5.17 -19.91 -9.34
CA VAL A 191 -6.49 -19.45 -8.82
C VAL A 191 -7.19 -18.39 -9.68
N LEU A 192 -6.83 -18.24 -10.95
CA LEU A 192 -7.60 -17.39 -11.88
C LEU A 192 -8.08 -18.22 -13.07
N GLU A 193 -9.04 -19.12 -12.84
CA GLU A 193 -9.91 -19.61 -13.93
C GLU A 193 -10.71 -18.39 -14.44
N GLY A 194 -10.18 -17.68 -15.43
CA GLY A 194 -10.96 -16.62 -16.09
C GLY A 194 -10.24 -15.50 -16.85
N ASP A 195 -8.92 -15.30 -16.79
CA ASP A 195 -8.31 -14.22 -17.60
C ASP A 195 -6.87 -14.53 -18.07
N PRO A 196 -6.50 -14.18 -19.33
CA PRO A 196 -5.29 -14.61 -20.00
C PRO A 196 -4.15 -13.67 -19.67
N LEU A 197 -3.22 -14.16 -18.87
CA LEU A 197 -1.92 -13.52 -18.67
C LEU A 197 -0.86 -14.59 -18.89
N GLU A 198 -0.58 -14.84 -20.18
CA GLU A 198 0.57 -15.64 -20.65
C GLU A 198 1.88 -15.18 -20.01
#